data_AF-A0AAU9N6M1-F1
#
_entry.id   AF-A0AAU9N6M1-F1
#
_cell.length_a   1.000
_cell.length_b   1.000
_cell.length_c   1.000
_cell.angle_alpha   90.00
_cell.angle_beta   90.00
_cell.angle_gamma   90.00
#
_symmetry.space_group_name_H-M   'P 1'
#
loop_
_entity.id
_entity.type
_entity.pdbx_description
1 polymer ?
#
loop_
_entity_poly.entity_id
_entity_poly.type
_entity_poly.pdbx_seq_one_letter_code
_entity_poly.pdbx_strand_id
1 'polypeptide(L)'
;MTLNLCVLTPNRIVWDSEVKEILSTNSGQIGVLPNHAPIATSVDIGILRIRLNDQWLTMALMGGFARIGNNEITVLVNDAERKVVTMITRSSANSEIAEAALSKS
;
A
#
# COMPACT_ATOMS: atom_id res chain seq x y z
N MET A 1 -18.23 7.78 -8.41
CA MET A 1 -16.98 8.56 -8.59
C MET A 1 -15.83 7.64 -8.26
N THR A 2 -14.84 7.55 -9.14
CA THR A 2 -13.70 6.61 -9.05
C THR A 2 -12.38 7.38 -9.06
N LEU A 3 -11.32 6.73 -8.60
CA LEU A 3 -9.94 7.18 -8.64
C LEU A 3 -9.14 6.22 -9.51
N ASN A 4 -8.20 6.72 -10.29
CA ASN A 4 -7.26 5.87 -11.01
C ASN A 4 -6.07 5.58 -10.11
N LEU A 5 -5.82 4.31 -9.80
CA LEU A 5 -4.64 3.89 -9.06
C LEU A 5 -3.64 3.25 -10.01
N CYS A 6 -2.46 3.84 -10.10
CA CYS A 6 -1.32 3.29 -10.83
C CYS A 6 -0.17 3.05 -9.84
N VAL A 7 0.32 1.81 -9.79
CA VAL A 7 1.46 1.41 -8.95
C VAL A 7 2.58 0.95 -9.86
N LEU A 8 3.71 1.63 -9.73
CA LEU A 8 4.87 1.52 -10.59
C LEU A 8 6.06 1.03 -9.77
N THR A 9 6.75 0.02 -10.29
CA THR A 9 8.11 -0.33 -9.89
C THR A 9 9.08 0.07 -11.00
N PRO A 10 10.40 0.17 -10.73
CA PRO A 10 11.39 0.51 -11.77
C PRO A 10 11.34 -0.42 -12.99
N ASN A 11 10.85 -1.65 -12.80
CA ASN A 11 10.85 -2.69 -13.81
C ASN A 11 9.50 -2.88 -14.52
N ARG A 12 8.36 -2.55 -13.88
CA ARG A 12 7.03 -2.79 -14.44
C ARG A 12 5.92 -2.00 -13.75
N ILE A 13 4.78 -1.92 -14.43
CA ILE A 13 3.51 -1.52 -13.82
C ILE A 13 2.95 -2.73 -13.04
N VAL A 14 2.78 -2.57 -11.73
CA VAL A 14 2.26 -3.64 -10.84
C VAL A 14 0.74 -3.59 -10.74
N TRP A 15 0.17 -2.38 -10.79
CA TRP A 15 -1.26 -2.17 -10.71
C TRP A 15 -1.68 -0.99 -11.57
N ASP A 16 -2.76 -1.16 -12.33
CA ASP A 16 -3.42 -0.09 -13.08
C ASP A 16 -4.92 -0.41 -13.13
N SER A 17 -5.72 0.28 -12.32
CA SER A 17 -7.17 0.10 -12.30
C SER A 17 -7.87 1.25 -11.60
N GLU A 18 -9.14 1.45 -11.95
CA GLU A 18 -10.07 2.29 -11.20
C GLU A 18 -10.41 1.67 -9.84
N VAL A 19 -10.39 2.49 -8.79
CA VAL A 19 -10.66 2.12 -7.39
C VAL A 19 -11.59 3.15 -6.75
N LYS A 20 -12.30 2.76 -5.69
CA LYS A 20 -13.20 3.68 -4.96
C LYS A 20 -12.46 4.45 -3.87
N GLU A 21 -11.52 3.78 -3.21
CA GLU A 21 -10.83 4.28 -2.02
C GLU A 21 -9.50 3.53 -1.88
N ILE A 22 -8.49 4.26 -1.42
CA ILE A 22 -7.23 3.66 -0.98
C ILE A 22 -6.94 4.05 0.46
N LEU A 23 -6.23 3.17 1.14
CA LEU A 23 -5.81 3.36 2.51
C LEU A 23 -4.34 2.98 2.63
N SER A 24 -3.48 3.97 2.80
CA SER A 24 -2.04 3.78 2.96
C SER A 24 -1.61 4.02 4.40
N THR A 25 -0.65 3.23 4.87
CA THR A 25 0.02 3.45 6.16
C THR A 25 1.33 4.19 5.90
N ASN A 26 1.39 5.47 6.25
CA ASN A 26 2.63 6.17 6.60
C ASN A 26 2.70 6.16 8.16
N SER A 27 3.48 7.03 8.78
CA SER A 27 3.39 7.53 10.16
C SER A 27 1.96 7.81 10.69
N GLY A 28 0.92 7.61 9.86
CA GLY A 28 -0.49 7.45 10.18
C GLY A 28 -1.24 6.76 9.03
N GLN A 29 -2.52 6.44 9.24
CA GLN A 29 -3.38 5.84 8.21
C GLN A 29 -4.08 6.96 7.42
N ILE A 30 -3.79 7.08 6.12
CA ILE A 30 -4.39 8.08 5.23
C ILE A 30 -5.38 7.37 4.30
N GLY A 31 -6.65 7.78 4.37
CA GLY A 31 -7.70 7.38 3.44
C GLY A 31 -7.86 8.42 2.34
N VAL A 32 -7.75 8.01 1.08
CA VAL A 32 -7.90 8.90 -0.07
C VAL A 32 -9.20 8.57 -0.79
N LEU A 33 -10.06 9.57 -0.90
CA LEU A 33 -11.37 9.52 -1.57
C LEU A 33 -11.34 10.32 -2.89
N PRO A 34 -12.32 10.11 -3.78
CA PRO A 34 -12.45 10.91 -5.00
C PRO A 34 -12.51 12.42 -4.69
N ASN A 35 -11.89 13.22 -5.53
CA ASN A 35 -11.73 14.68 -5.42
C ASN A 35 -10.88 15.14 -4.23
N HIS A 36 -9.94 14.31 -3.79
CA HIS A 36 -8.95 14.71 -2.79
C HIS A 36 -8.04 15.82 -3.32
N ALA A 37 -7.61 16.71 -2.42
CA ALA A 37 -6.62 17.74 -2.75
C ALA A 37 -5.30 17.10 -3.21
N PRO A 38 -4.56 17.72 -4.15
CA PRO A 38 -3.28 17.18 -4.59
C PRO A 38 -2.27 17.09 -3.44
N ILE A 39 -1.67 15.92 -3.26
CA ILE A 39 -0.66 15.66 -2.23
C ILE A 39 0.45 14.81 -2.82
N ALA A 40 1.70 15.14 -2.48
CA ALA A 40 2.85 14.27 -2.69
C ALA A 40 3.40 13.88 -1.31
N THR A 41 3.54 12.58 -1.05
CA THR A 41 4.02 12.06 0.23
C THR A 41 4.99 10.91 0.01
N SER A 42 5.92 10.71 0.93
CA SER A 42 6.64 9.45 1.04
C SER A 42 5.69 8.35 1.50
N VAL A 43 6.01 7.12 1.11
CA VAL A 43 5.32 5.91 1.55
C VAL A 43 6.35 5.01 2.20
N ASP A 44 6.09 4.61 3.43
CA ASP A 44 6.95 3.67 4.14
C ASP A 44 6.68 2.22 3.73
N ILE A 45 7.54 1.32 4.16
CA ILE A 45 7.33 -0.12 3.98
C ILE A 45 6.07 -0.52 4.76
N GLY A 46 5.08 -1.07 4.06
CA GLY A 46 3.78 -1.32 4.66
C GLY A 46 2.75 -1.96 3.74
N ILE A 47 1.49 -1.88 4.16
CA ILE A 47 0.36 -2.48 3.45
C ILE A 47 -0.53 -1.36 2.89
N LEU A 48 -0.72 -1.36 1.58
CA LEU A 48 -1.74 -0.57 0.91
C LEU A 48 -3.04 -1.38 0.85
N ARG A 49 -4.14 -0.85 1.36
CA ARG A 49 -5.47 -1.46 1.19
C ARG A 49 -6.22 -0.70 0.11
N ILE A 50 -6.77 -1.45 -0.83
CA ILE A 50 -7.44 -0.93 -2.02
C ILE A 50 -8.88 -1.44 -2.02
N ARG A 51 -9.85 -0.55 -2.18
CA ARG A 51 -11.26 -0.92 -2.28
C ARG A 51 -11.73 -0.89 -3.73
N LEU A 52 -11.99 -2.06 -4.31
CA LEU A 52 -12.60 -2.23 -5.64
C LEU A 52 -14.01 -2.78 -5.49
N ASN A 53 -15.02 -2.03 -5.94
CA ASN A 53 -16.40 -2.54 -6.09
C ASN A 53 -16.91 -3.37 -4.88
N ASP A 54 -16.54 -2.95 -3.66
CA ASP A 54 -16.89 -3.56 -2.35
C ASP A 54 -16.04 -4.75 -1.87
N GLN A 55 -14.97 -5.09 -2.59
CA GLN A 55 -13.91 -5.98 -2.10
C GLN A 55 -12.69 -5.18 -1.65
N TRP A 56 -12.15 -5.56 -0.49
CA TRP A 56 -10.87 -5.06 0.00
C TRP A 56 -9.74 -5.96 -0.48
N LEU A 57 -8.80 -5.37 -1.20
CA LEU A 57 -7.54 -6.00 -1.57
C LEU A 57 -6.40 -5.36 -0.78
N THR A 58 -5.34 -6.12 -0.56
CA THR A 58 -4.13 -5.62 0.09
C THR A 58 -2.92 -5.86 -0.77
N MET A 59 -1.99 -4.91 -0.74
CA MET A 59 -0.73 -4.99 -1.46
C MET A 59 0.40 -4.57 -0.54
N ALA A 60 1.48 -5.34 -0.50
CA ALA A 60 2.68 -4.97 0.24
C ALA A 60 3.51 -4.02 -0.62
N LEU A 61 3.95 -2.92 -0.01
CA LEU A 61 4.80 -1.91 -0.64
C LEU A 61 6.16 -1.91 0.05
N MET A 62 7.24 -1.95 -0.73
CA MET A 62 8.62 -1.85 -0.22
C MET A 62 9.13 -0.41 -0.25
N GLY A 63 8.32 0.52 0.28
CA GLY A 63 8.65 1.94 0.39
C GLY A 63 8.77 2.70 -0.94
N GLY A 64 8.62 4.02 -0.88
CA GLY A 64 8.73 4.91 -2.04
C GLY A 64 7.97 6.21 -1.88
N PHE A 65 7.24 6.62 -2.91
CA PHE A 65 6.50 7.88 -2.99
C PHE A 65 5.11 7.67 -3.57
N ALA A 66 4.13 8.40 -3.05
CA ALA A 66 2.79 8.49 -3.60
C ALA A 66 2.49 9.93 -3.99
N ARG A 67 1.91 10.10 -5.17
CA ARG A 67 1.39 11.37 -5.68
C ARG A 67 -0.09 11.19 -5.96
N ILE A 68 -0.90 12.08 -5.41
CA ILE A 68 -2.34 12.14 -5.57
C ILE A 68 -2.66 13.47 -6.23
N GLY A 69 -3.48 13.47 -7.28
CA GLY A 69 -3.96 14.70 -7.91
C GLY A 69 -4.89 14.40 -9.08
N ASN A 70 -5.86 15.26 -9.34
CA ASN A 70 -6.81 15.10 -10.45
C ASN A 70 -7.49 13.71 -10.50
N ASN A 71 -7.81 13.13 -9.33
CA ASN A 71 -8.32 11.76 -9.18
C ASN A 71 -7.39 10.65 -9.72
N GLU A 72 -6.12 10.96 -9.93
CA GLU A 72 -5.07 10.02 -10.26
C GLU A 72 -4.15 9.85 -9.05
N ILE A 73 -3.83 8.60 -8.74
CA ILE A 73 -2.92 8.21 -7.68
C ILE A 73 -1.78 7.43 -8.34
N THR A 74 -0.60 8.01 -8.35
CA THR A 74 0.62 7.37 -8.81
C THR A 74 1.45 6.97 -7.60
N VAL A 75 1.71 5.68 -7.43
CA VAL A 75 2.59 5.17 -6.37
C VAL A 75 3.84 4.61 -7.01
N LEU A 76 4.98 5.21 -6.73
CA LEU A 76 6.31 4.81 -7.17
C LEU A 76 6.99 4.08 -6.01
N VAL A 77 7.24 2.79 -6.15
CA VAL A 77 7.85 1.95 -5.12
C VAL A 77 8.98 1.13 -5.67
N ASN A 78 9.95 0.76 -4.83
CA ASN A 78 11.07 -0.05 -5.28
C ASN A 78 10.61 -1.46 -5.68
N ASP A 79 9.74 -2.05 -4.87
CA ASP A 79 9.08 -3.32 -5.16
C ASP A 79 7.66 -3.36 -4.55
N ALA A 80 6.76 -4.12 -5.17
CA ALA A 80 5.40 -4.29 -4.70
C ALA A 80 4.86 -5.69 -5.03
N GLU A 81 4.27 -6.31 -4.02
CA GLU A 81 3.66 -7.63 -4.14
C GLU A 81 2.17 -7.58 -3.82
N ARG A 82 1.37 -8.12 -4.76
CA ARG A 82 -0.06 -8.32 -4.57
C ARG A 82 -0.29 -9.55 -3.71
N LYS A 83 -0.89 -9.38 -2.53
CA LYS A 83 -1.37 -10.49 -1.72
C LYS A 83 -2.90 -10.44 -1.66
N VAL A 84 -3.55 -11.34 -2.41
CA VAL A 84 -4.99 -11.56 -2.26
C VAL A 84 -5.18 -12.19 -0.89
N VAL A 85 -5.65 -11.41 0.08
CA VAL A 85 -6.07 -11.96 1.37
C VAL A 85 -7.42 -12.63 1.15
N THR A 86 -7.38 -13.91 0.79
CA THR A 86 -8.39 -14.86 1.24
C THR A 86 -8.26 -14.91 2.77
N MET A 87 -9.35 -14.83 3.53
CA MET A 87 -9.32 -14.97 5.00
C MET A 87 -8.53 -16.22 5.40
N ILE A 88 -7.25 -16.06 5.71
CA ILE A 88 -6.43 -17.09 6.35
C ILE A 88 -5.95 -16.46 7.65
N THR A 89 -6.66 -16.84 8.70
CA THR A 89 -6.26 -16.62 10.09
C THR A 89 -4.83 -17.13 10.29
N ARG A 90 -4.03 -16.34 11.02
CA ARG A 90 -2.78 -16.72 11.71
C ARG A 90 -1.50 -16.72 10.85
N SER A 91 -0.67 -15.69 11.06
CA SER A 91 0.79 -15.79 10.88
C SER A 91 1.48 -14.73 11.75
N SER A 92 1.31 -14.85 13.06
CA SER A 92 2.24 -14.30 14.04
C SER A 92 3.56 -15.06 13.89
N ALA A 93 4.49 -14.60 13.06
CA ALA A 93 5.73 -15.34 12.81
C ALA A 93 6.93 -14.48 12.39
N ASN A 94 6.97 -13.17 12.70
CA ASN A 94 8.16 -12.37 12.39
C ASN A 94 8.66 -11.43 13.50
N SER A 95 8.15 -11.57 14.73
CA SER A 95 8.65 -10.79 15.88
C SER A 95 9.59 -11.59 16.78
N GLU A 96 9.51 -12.93 16.79
CA GLU A 96 10.29 -13.77 17.72
C GLU A 96 11.78 -13.94 17.33
N ILE A 97 12.18 -13.62 16.09
CA ILE A 97 13.58 -13.81 15.64
C ILE A 97 14.47 -12.60 15.99
N ALA A 98 13.90 -11.41 16.22
CA ALA A 98 14.67 -10.21 16.50
C ALA A 98 15.07 -10.07 18.00
N GLU A 99 14.24 -10.53 18.93
CA GLU A 99 14.54 -10.41 20.37
C GLU A 99 15.57 -11.44 20.87
N ALA A 100 15.75 -12.56 20.16
CA ALA A 100 16.74 -13.58 20.54
C ALA A 100 18.20 -13.14 20.31
N ALA A 101 18.45 -12.08 19.52
CA ALA A 101 19.81 -11.62 19.22
C ALA A 101 20.37 -10.60 20.25
N LEU A 102 19.52 -10.01 21.12
CA LEU A 102 19.94 -8.97 22.08
C LEU A 102 20.23 -9.52 23.49
N SER A 103 19.87 -10.77 23.80
CA SER A 103 20.10 -11.37 25.13
C SER A 103 21.43 -12.14 25.28
N LYS A 104 22.31 -12.12 24.26
CA LYS A 104 23.69 -12.64 24.37
C LYS A 104 24.71 -11.52 24.13
N SER A 105 24.84 -10.63 25.10
CA SER A 105 26.07 -9.88 25.39
C SER A 105 26.15 -9.61 26.87
#